data_AF-R7HKH0-F1
#
_entry.id   AF-R7HKH0-F1
#
_cell.length_a   1.000
_cell.length_b   1.000
_cell.length_c   1.000
_cell.angle_alpha   90.00
_cell.angle_beta   90.00
_cell.angle_gamma   90.00
#
_symmetry.space_group_name_H-M   'P 1'
#
loop_
_entity.id
_entity.type
_entity.pdbx_description
1 polymer ?
#
loop_
_entity_poly.entity_id
_entity_poly.type
_entity_poly.pdbx_seq_one_letter_code
_entity_poly.pdbx_strand_id
1 'polypeptide(L)'
;MNDKLEKLEDIKEENLIWIIYIIIIILSYYANSKEKKYLLYNDEEARREYRSLLIIIFSILVIIYYHFTKNSYEDILKLNSSDTTKKIILTKASFIGTLLVLISGIIFLTIAINDENIDVELAFN
;
A
#
# COMPACT_ATOMS: atom_id res chain seq x y z
N MET A 1 -23.89 -5.28 20.39
CA MET A 1 -24.32 -4.02 19.75
C MET A 1 -23.10 -3.18 19.36
N ASN A 2 -22.09 -3.06 20.25
CA ASN A 2 -20.78 -2.45 19.92
C ASN A 2 -20.05 -3.09 18.73
N ASP A 3 -19.95 -4.42 18.68
CA ASP A 3 -19.19 -5.13 17.61
C ASP A 3 -19.72 -4.87 16.18
N LYS A 4 -21.01 -4.55 16.04
CA LYS A 4 -21.59 -4.18 14.74
C LYS A 4 -21.34 -2.72 14.37
N LEU A 5 -21.24 -1.84 15.36
CA LEU A 5 -20.94 -0.42 15.14
C LEU A 5 -19.46 -0.24 14.78
N GLU A 6 -18.56 -0.94 15.47
CA GLU A 6 -17.12 -0.98 15.17
C GLU A 6 -16.87 -1.43 13.73
N LYS A 7 -17.51 -2.54 13.30
CA LYS A 7 -17.45 -2.99 11.89
C LYS A 7 -17.99 -1.98 10.87
N LEU A 8 -18.97 -1.17 11.24
CA LEU A 8 -19.50 -0.13 10.35
C LEU A 8 -18.55 1.06 10.24
N GLU A 9 -17.75 1.34 11.27
CA GLU A 9 -16.69 2.33 11.23
C GLU A 9 -15.52 1.84 10.38
N ASP A 10 -15.10 0.58 10.54
CA ASP A 10 -14.08 -0.06 9.70
C ASP A 10 -14.43 0.05 8.21
N ILE A 11 -15.69 -0.26 7.84
CA ILE A 11 -16.17 -0.17 6.45
C ILE A 11 -16.09 1.27 5.90
N LYS A 12 -16.32 2.29 6.74
CA LYS A 12 -16.20 3.69 6.30
C LYS A 12 -14.75 4.06 6.03
N GLU A 13 -13.83 3.62 6.88
CA GLU A 13 -12.39 3.81 6.66
C GLU A 13 -11.92 3.08 5.40
N GLU A 14 -12.35 1.83 5.21
CA GLU A 14 -12.07 1.06 3.99
C GLU A 14 -12.57 1.78 2.72
N ASN A 15 -13.76 2.37 2.76
CA ASN A 15 -14.30 3.13 1.62
C ASN A 15 -13.45 4.38 1.28
N LEU A 16 -12.90 5.05 2.29
CA LEU A 16 -11.98 6.17 2.06
C LEU A 16 -10.68 5.69 1.38
N ILE A 17 -10.14 4.57 1.86
CA ILE A 17 -8.94 3.94 1.29
C ILE A 17 -9.19 3.52 -0.17
N TRP A 18 -10.38 2.99 -0.48
CA TRP A 18 -10.78 2.68 -1.85
C TRP A 18 -10.74 3.89 -2.79
N ILE A 19 -11.19 5.06 -2.33
CA ILE A 19 -11.10 6.30 -3.11
C ILE A 19 -9.63 6.67 -3.38
N ILE A 20 -8.76 6.50 -2.38
CA ILE A 20 -7.32 6.74 -2.54
C ILE A 20 -6.72 5.77 -3.57
N TYR A 21 -7.11 4.50 -3.57
CA TYR A 21 -6.66 3.54 -4.58
C TYR A 21 -7.08 3.94 -6.00
N ILE A 22 -8.27 4.50 -6.20
CA ILE A 22 -8.69 5.01 -7.52
C ILE A 22 -7.75 6.16 -7.98
N ILE A 23 -7.40 7.07 -7.07
CA ILE A 23 -6.46 8.15 -7.37
C ILE A 23 -5.08 7.58 -7.73
N ILE A 24 -4.61 6.58 -6.98
CA ILE A 24 -3.34 5.90 -7.26
C ILE A 24 -3.36 5.27 -8.65
N ILE A 25 -4.43 4.56 -9.04
CA ILE A 25 -4.55 3.96 -10.37
C ILE A 25 -4.41 5.01 -11.49
N ILE A 26 -5.05 6.17 -11.33
CA ILE A 26 -4.96 7.26 -12.31
C ILE A 26 -3.53 7.82 -12.36
N LEU A 27 -2.89 8.03 -11.20
CA LEU A 27 -1.51 8.51 -11.12
C LEU A 27 -0.52 7.51 -11.70
N SER A 28 -0.70 6.21 -11.44
CA SER A 28 0.09 5.12 -12.02
C SER A 28 -0.02 5.10 -13.54
N TYR A 29 -1.24 5.23 -14.08
CA TYR A 29 -1.43 5.32 -15.52
C TYR A 29 -0.70 6.54 -16.13
N TYR A 30 -0.77 7.68 -15.45
CA TYR A 30 -0.04 8.88 -15.85
C TYR A 30 1.49 8.68 -15.77
N ALA A 31 2.00 8.05 -14.72
CA ALA A 31 3.42 7.72 -14.56
C ALA A 31 3.91 6.86 -15.73
N ASN A 32 3.19 5.82 -16.12
CA ASN A 32 3.54 4.97 -17.26
C ASN A 32 3.64 5.76 -18.58
N SER A 33 2.84 6.81 -18.75
CA SER A 33 2.95 7.69 -19.93
C SER A 33 4.28 8.45 -19.96
N LYS A 34 4.83 8.81 -18.80
CA LYS A 34 6.13 9.49 -18.67
C LYS A 34 7.29 8.54 -18.90
N GLU A 35 7.22 7.35 -18.34
CA GLU A 35 8.19 6.28 -18.62
C GLU A 35 8.26 5.99 -20.12
N LYS A 36 7.10 5.80 -20.78
CA LYS A 36 7.05 5.61 -22.24
C LYS A 36 7.71 6.76 -23.01
N LYS A 37 7.49 8.01 -22.58
CA LYS A 37 8.09 9.19 -23.22
C LYS A 37 9.62 9.16 -23.07
N TYR A 38 10.12 8.82 -21.88
CA TYR A 38 11.56 8.64 -21.66
C TYR A 38 12.13 7.53 -22.56
N LEU A 39 11.52 6.35 -22.59
CA LEU A 39 12.02 5.21 -23.37
C LEU A 39 12.05 5.47 -24.89
N LEU A 40 11.11 6.24 -25.43
CA LEU A 40 11.03 6.53 -26.86
C LEU A 40 11.94 7.69 -27.30
N TYR A 41 12.14 8.67 -26.43
CA TYR A 41 12.77 9.96 -26.81
C TYR A 41 14.01 10.31 -25.99
N ASN A 42 14.43 9.46 -25.04
CA ASN A 42 15.45 9.76 -24.03
C ASN A 42 15.18 11.08 -23.29
N ASP A 43 13.90 11.33 -22.98
CA ASP A 43 13.44 12.53 -22.29
C ASP A 43 13.72 12.46 -20.78
N GLU A 44 14.80 13.12 -20.39
CA GLU A 44 15.29 13.19 -19.00
C GLU A 44 14.31 13.88 -18.03
N GLU A 45 13.49 14.81 -18.51
CA GLU A 45 12.46 15.45 -17.69
C GLU A 45 11.35 14.44 -17.39
N ALA A 46 10.90 13.69 -18.40
CA ALA A 46 9.91 12.63 -18.22
C ALA A 46 10.39 11.52 -17.27
N ARG A 47 11.68 11.18 -17.30
CA ARG A 47 12.31 10.25 -16.34
C ARG A 47 12.17 10.74 -14.90
N ARG A 48 12.50 12.01 -14.65
CA ARG A 48 12.42 12.62 -13.31
C ARG A 48 10.97 12.71 -12.82
N GLU A 49 10.05 13.07 -13.70
CA GLU A 49 8.62 13.11 -13.38
C GLU A 49 8.09 11.72 -13.03
N TYR A 50 8.43 10.69 -13.82
CA TYR A 50 8.08 9.31 -13.52
C TYR A 50 8.57 8.87 -12.14
N ARG A 51 9.86 9.07 -11.84
CA ARG A 51 10.44 8.72 -10.53
C ARG A 51 9.75 9.46 -9.39
N SER A 52 9.48 10.76 -9.56
CA SER A 52 8.76 11.55 -8.55
C SER A 52 7.36 10.99 -8.30
N LEU A 53 6.63 10.61 -9.36
CA LEU A 53 5.31 9.99 -9.26
C LEU A 53 5.39 8.64 -8.52
N LEU A 54 6.37 7.79 -8.83
CA LEU A 54 6.57 6.53 -8.12
C LEU A 54 6.81 6.74 -6.63
N ILE A 55 7.70 7.66 -6.26
CA ILE A 55 8.00 7.97 -4.86
C ILE A 55 6.73 8.44 -4.14
N ILE A 56 5.92 9.30 -4.77
CA ILE A 56 4.65 9.78 -4.21
C ILE A 56 3.68 8.62 -4.01
N ILE A 57 3.47 7.79 -5.03
CA ILE A 57 2.54 6.66 -5.00
C ILE A 57 2.96 5.66 -3.90
N PHE A 58 4.21 5.22 -3.89
CA PHE A 58 4.70 4.26 -2.90
C PHE A 58 4.72 4.83 -1.49
N SER A 59 4.95 6.15 -1.32
CA SER A 59 4.83 6.80 0.00
C SER A 59 3.40 6.72 0.54
N ILE A 60 2.40 7.00 -0.30
CA ILE A 60 0.99 6.89 0.08
C ILE A 60 0.64 5.43 0.42
N LEU A 61 1.09 4.48 -0.40
CA LEU A 61 0.86 3.05 -0.16
C LEU A 61 1.46 2.59 1.17
N VAL A 62 2.70 2.99 1.50
CA VAL A 62 3.32 2.65 2.80
C VAL A 62 2.50 3.17 3.98
N ILE A 63 1.93 4.38 3.89
CA ILE A 63 1.06 4.93 4.94
C ILE A 63 -0.21 4.08 5.10
N ILE A 64 -0.86 3.70 3.99
CA ILE A 64 -2.04 2.83 4.01
C ILE A 64 -1.71 1.45 4.59
N TYR A 65 -0.61 0.84 4.15
CA TYR A 65 -0.18 -0.47 4.64
C TYR A 65 0.19 -0.43 6.13
N TYR A 66 0.78 0.67 6.59
CA TYR A 66 1.04 0.88 8.02
C TYR A 66 -0.27 0.94 8.81
N HIS A 67 -1.27 1.69 8.32
CA HIS A 67 -2.59 1.75 8.94
C HIS A 67 -3.22 0.35 9.08
N PHE A 68 -3.27 -0.45 8.01
CA PHE A 68 -3.80 -1.82 8.08
C PHE A 68 -2.99 -2.72 9.02
N THR A 69 -1.67 -2.61 9.02
CA THR A 69 -0.80 -3.38 9.94
C THR A 69 -1.02 -3.00 11.40
N LYS A 70 -1.26 -1.71 11.67
CA LYS A 70 -1.59 -1.23 13.02
C LYS A 70 -2.95 -1.78 13.47
N ASN A 71 -3.98 -1.68 12.63
CA ASN A 71 -5.32 -2.18 12.96
C ASN A 71 -5.30 -3.70 13.21
N SER A 72 -4.64 -4.48 12.35
CA SER A 72 -4.54 -5.93 12.53
C SER A 72 -3.70 -6.33 13.75
N TYR A 73 -2.73 -5.50 14.16
CA TYR A 73 -2.00 -5.67 15.41
C TYR A 73 -2.88 -5.39 16.64
N GLU A 74 -3.71 -4.35 16.59
CA GLU A 74 -4.68 -4.06 17.66
C GLU A 74 -5.69 -5.20 17.82
N ASP A 75 -6.10 -5.85 16.73
CA ASP A 75 -6.95 -7.04 16.79
C ASP A 75 -6.27 -8.23 17.49
N ILE A 76 -4.96 -8.40 17.33
CA ILE A 76 -4.20 -9.39 18.12
C ILE A 76 -4.27 -9.05 19.61
N LEU A 77 -4.11 -7.77 19.98
CA LEU A 77 -4.14 -7.35 21.39
C LEU A 77 -5.53 -7.53 22.03
N LYS A 78 -6.59 -7.53 21.23
CA LYS A 78 -7.97 -7.79 21.66
C LYS A 78 -8.29 -9.30 21.84
N LEU A 79 -7.41 -10.22 21.43
CA LEU A 79 -7.65 -11.66 21.58
C LEU A 79 -7.65 -12.09 23.05
N ASN A 80 -8.58 -12.99 23.41
CA ASN A 80 -8.70 -13.54 24.77
C ASN A 80 -8.57 -15.07 24.78
N SER A 81 -8.23 -15.67 25.93
CA SER A 81 -8.13 -17.12 26.11
C SER A 81 -9.46 -17.86 25.94
N SER A 82 -10.59 -17.15 26.00
CA SER A 82 -11.92 -17.69 25.70
C SER A 82 -12.28 -17.68 24.22
N ASP A 83 -11.46 -17.08 23.35
CA ASP A 83 -11.72 -17.07 21.91
C ASP A 83 -11.48 -18.45 21.28
N THR A 84 -12.25 -18.75 20.23
CA THR A 84 -12.07 -19.99 19.49
C THR A 84 -10.68 -20.06 18.83
N THR A 85 -10.10 -21.27 18.77
CA THR A 85 -8.83 -21.52 18.07
C THR A 85 -8.83 -20.97 16.64
N LYS A 86 -9.96 -21.08 15.94
CA LYS A 86 -10.13 -20.53 14.59
C LYS A 86 -9.95 -19.02 14.55
N LYS A 87 -10.60 -18.26 15.45
CA LYS A 87 -10.48 -16.80 15.53
C LYS A 87 -9.03 -16.40 15.79
N ILE A 88 -8.37 -17.03 16.77
CA ILE A 88 -6.97 -16.75 17.13
C ILE A 88 -6.04 -16.95 15.92
N ILE A 89 -6.17 -18.08 15.20
CA ILE A 89 -5.32 -18.38 14.05
C ILE A 89 -5.55 -17.36 12.92
N LEU A 90 -6.81 -17.05 12.60
CA LEU A 90 -7.14 -16.13 11.51
C LEU A 90 -6.69 -14.70 11.79
N THR A 91 -6.85 -14.20 13.01
CA THR A 91 -6.38 -12.86 13.40
C THR A 91 -4.86 -12.76 13.29
N LYS A 92 -4.12 -13.77 13.76
CA LYS A 92 -2.66 -13.81 13.60
C LYS A 92 -2.21 -13.88 12.14
N ALA A 93 -2.89 -14.69 11.33
CA ALA A 93 -2.61 -14.78 9.90
C ALA A 93 -2.86 -13.45 9.17
N SER A 94 -3.95 -12.76 9.51
CA SER A 94 -4.26 -11.42 8.97
C SER A 94 -3.15 -10.42 9.28
N PHE A 95 -2.69 -10.36 10.53
CA PHE A 95 -1.56 -9.49 10.91
C PHE A 95 -0.28 -9.80 10.12
N ILE A 96 0.10 -11.08 10.02
CA ILE A 96 1.27 -11.50 9.24
C ILE A 96 1.12 -11.05 7.78
N GLY A 97 -0.07 -11.23 7.19
CA GLY A 97 -0.37 -10.75 5.84
C GLY A 97 -0.13 -9.26 5.67
N THR A 98 -0.73 -8.43 6.55
CA THR A 98 -0.57 -6.98 6.49
C THR A 98 0.88 -6.53 6.72
N LEU A 99 1.60 -7.19 7.63
CA LEU A 99 3.00 -6.88 7.93
C LEU A 99 3.91 -7.16 6.72
N LEU A 100 3.70 -8.28 6.02
CA LEU A 100 4.46 -8.61 4.81
C LEU A 100 4.19 -7.60 3.69
N VAL A 101 2.95 -7.14 3.54
CA VAL A 101 2.58 -6.09 2.57
C VAL A 101 3.26 -4.76 2.92
N LEU A 102 3.30 -4.37 4.20
CA LEU A 102 4.03 -3.18 4.65
C LEU A 102 5.53 -3.27 4.33
N ILE A 103 6.16 -4.40 4.64
CA ILE A 103 7.58 -4.62 4.33
C ILE A 103 7.83 -4.51 2.82
N SER A 104 6.98 -5.12 2.00
CA SER A 104 7.03 -5.01 0.55
C SER A 104 6.94 -3.56 0.07
N GLY A 105 5.98 -2.79 0.60
CA GLY A 105 5.82 -1.37 0.27
C GLY A 105 7.04 -0.52 0.62
N ILE A 106 7.68 -0.78 1.78
CA ILE A 106 8.91 -0.08 2.18
C ILE A 106 10.07 -0.42 1.23
N ILE A 107 10.20 -1.68 0.82
CA ILE A 107 11.22 -2.12 -0.14
C ILE A 107 11.02 -1.42 -1.48
N PHE A 108 9.80 -1.39 -2.02
CA PHE A 108 9.53 -0.73 -3.29
C PHE A 108 9.72 0.79 -3.24
N LEU A 109 9.32 1.43 -2.14
CA LEU A 109 9.62 2.85 -1.92
C LEU A 109 11.13 3.11 -1.91
N THR A 110 11.90 2.22 -1.27
CA THR A 110 13.36 2.32 -1.24
C THR A 110 13.95 2.18 -2.64
N ILE A 111 13.44 1.25 -3.46
CA ILE A 111 13.85 1.13 -4.86
C ILE A 111 13.52 2.42 -5.62
N ALA A 112 12.29 2.93 -5.54
CA ALA A 112 11.89 4.17 -6.22
C ALA A 112 12.74 5.39 -5.82
N ILE A 113 13.15 5.47 -4.56
CA ILE A 113 14.04 6.52 -4.07
C ILE A 113 15.46 6.37 -4.61
N ASN A 114 15.98 5.16 -4.82
CA ASN A 114 17.38 4.94 -5.22
C ASN A 114 17.56 4.70 -6.73
N ASP A 115 16.52 4.32 -7.45
CA ASP A 115 16.58 3.99 -8.87
C ASP A 115 16.50 5.27 -9.74
N GLU A 116 17.63 5.95 -9.88
CA GLU A 116 17.69 7.19 -10.66
C GLU A 116 17.58 6.94 -12.17
N ASN A 117 18.04 5.77 -12.64
CA ASN A 117 18.16 5.42 -14.06
C ASN A 117 17.00 4.59 -14.61
N ILE A 118 16.05 4.20 -13.74
CA ILE A 118 14.97 3.27 -14.08
C ILE A 118 15.59 1.94 -14.57
N ASP A 119 16.50 1.41 -13.76
CA ASP A 119 17.15 0.11 -14.00
C ASP A 119 16.19 -1.05 -13.65
N VAL A 120 15.18 -0.80 -12.83
CA VAL A 120 14.19 -1.80 -12.39
C VAL A 120 12.78 -1.33 -12.75
N GLU A 121 12.05 -2.16 -13.50
CA GLU A 121 10.63 -1.93 -13.76
C GLU A 121 9.82 -2.19 -12.49
N LEU A 122 9.15 -1.14 -11.99
CA LEU A 122 8.23 -1.23 -10.85
C LEU A 122 6.80 -1.30 -11.36
N ALA A 123 6.25 -2.52 -11.44
CA ALA A 123 4.83 -2.72 -11.68
C ALA A 123 4.04 -2.51 -10.37
N PHE A 124 2.91 -1.81 -10.49
CA PHE A 124 1.96 -1.64 -9.39
C PHE A 124 1.12 -2.91 -9.26
N ASN A 125 1.60 -3.87 -8.46
CA ASN A 125 0.96 -5.17 -8.21
C ASN A 125 0.09 -5.15 -6.95
#